data_AF-A0A4C1VML5-F1
#
_entry.id   AF-A0A4C1VML5-F1
#
_cell.length_a   1.000
_cell.length_b   1.000
_cell.length_c   1.000
_cell.angle_alpha   90.00
_cell.angle_beta   90.00
_cell.angle_gamma   90.00
#
_symmetry.space_group_name_H-M   'P 1'
#
loop_
_entity.id
_entity.type
_entity.pdbx_description
1 polymer ?
#
loop_
_entity_poly.entity_id
_entity_poly.type
_entity_poly.pdbx_seq_one_letter_code
_entity_poly.pdbx_strand_id
1 'polypeptide(L)'
;MLTKFEERTSNLVWDIVTGGETWIYSYDPKTKQQWTVWIYRDESKPTKVALASFLNKAGHVTTLALENCPTVNSNWYMTNRLPELKDKLHKNNRKPRIILHHNNANSHTAKQTNKFLK
;
A
#
# COMPACT_ATOMS: atom_id res chain seq x y z
N MET A 1 8.60 -11.01 12.34
CA MET A 1 7.57 -10.04 12.77
C MET A 1 6.83 -10.55 14.00
N LEU A 2 6.19 -11.72 13.96
CA LEU A 2 5.44 -12.27 15.11
C LEU A 2 6.30 -12.50 16.35
N THR A 3 7.50 -13.06 16.20
CA THR A 3 8.47 -13.26 17.30
C THR A 3 8.98 -11.94 17.90
N LYS A 4 9.19 -10.93 17.06
CA LYS A 4 9.67 -9.60 17.47
C LYS A 4 8.64 -8.82 18.31
N PHE A 5 7.36 -9.18 18.21
CA PHE A 5 6.25 -8.51 18.89
C PHE A 5 5.51 -9.43 19.85
N GLU A 6 6.18 -10.48 20.36
CA GLU A 6 5.64 -11.40 21.37
C GLU A 6 4.24 -11.91 21.01
N GLU A 7 4.07 -12.39 19.77
CA GLU A 7 2.77 -12.93 19.31
C GLU A 7 1.60 -11.93 19.41
N ARG A 8 1.89 -10.63 19.30
CA ARG A 8 0.97 -9.47 19.37
C ARG A 8 0.65 -8.96 20.78
N THR A 9 1.26 -9.50 21.83
CA THR A 9 1.07 -8.99 23.20
C THR A 9 1.82 -7.67 23.44
N SER A 10 2.90 -7.42 22.67
CA SER A 10 3.70 -6.22 22.81
C SER A 10 2.91 -4.96 22.46
N ASN A 11 2.98 -3.94 23.33
CA ASN A 11 2.39 -2.62 23.09
C ASN A 11 2.99 -1.92 21.85
N LEU A 12 4.14 -2.36 21.36
CA LEU A 12 4.77 -1.84 20.14
C LEU A 12 3.94 -2.10 18.88
N VAL A 13 2.99 -3.06 18.91
CA VAL A 13 2.06 -3.30 17.79
C VAL A 13 1.19 -2.07 17.50
N TRP A 14 0.92 -1.23 18.50
CA TRP A 14 0.17 0.02 18.32
C TRP A 14 0.93 1.07 17.50
N ASP A 15 2.26 0.95 17.42
CA ASP A 15 3.10 1.89 16.69
C ASP A 15 3.31 1.43 15.24
N ILE A 16 2.81 0.24 14.86
CA ILE A 16 2.95 -0.31 13.52
C ILE A 16 1.89 0.26 12.58
N VAL A 17 2.34 0.74 11.44
CA VAL A 17 1.52 1.05 10.28
C VAL A 17 1.95 0.10 9.18
N THR A 18 1.03 -0.73 8.70
CA THR A 18 1.29 -1.70 7.64
C THR A 18 0.49 -1.38 6.41
N GLY A 19 1.05 -1.63 5.24
CA GLY A 19 0.32 -1.42 4.00
C GLY A 19 1.06 -1.96 2.80
N GLY A 20 0.40 -1.81 1.66
CA GLY A 20 0.95 -2.21 0.37
C GLY A 20 0.01 -1.86 -0.76
N GLU A 21 0.44 -2.25 -1.95
CA GLU A 21 -0.24 -2.01 -3.19
C GLU A 21 -1.04 -3.24 -3.62
N THR A 22 -2.28 -3.00 -4.07
CA THR A 22 -3.13 -4.02 -4.68
C THR A 22 -3.73 -3.49 -5.98
N TRP A 23 -4.01 -4.39 -6.92
CA TRP A 23 -4.70 -4.05 -8.17
C TRP A 23 -6.18 -4.40 -8.04
N ILE A 24 -7.04 -3.42 -8.31
CA ILE A 24 -8.48 -3.61 -8.43
C ILE A 24 -8.84 -3.53 -9.90
N TYR A 25 -9.48 -4.58 -10.40
CA TYR A 25 -10.01 -4.62 -11.76
C TYR A 25 -11.42 -4.03 -11.75
N SER A 26 -11.70 -3.14 -12.71
CA SER A 26 -13.06 -2.66 -12.97
C SER A 26 -13.81 -3.74 -13.76
N TYR A 27 -14.13 -4.83 -13.08
CA TYR A 27 -14.84 -5.97 -13.63
C TYR A 27 -15.74 -6.56 -12.54
N ASP A 28 -17.02 -6.77 -12.85
CA ASP A 28 -17.98 -7.45 -11.96
C ASP A 28 -18.27 -8.86 -12.50
N PRO A 29 -17.39 -9.86 -12.23
CA PRO A 29 -17.60 -11.22 -12.67
C PRO A 29 -18.76 -11.85 -11.91
N LYS A 30 -19.85 -12.17 -12.61
CA LYS A 30 -21.00 -12.88 -12.01
C LYS A 30 -20.68 -14.33 -11.63
N THR A 31 -19.63 -14.91 -12.21
CA THR A 31 -19.24 -16.31 -11.98
C THR A 31 -17.72 -16.48 -11.89
N LYS A 32 -17.24 -17.47 -11.11
CA LYS A 32 -15.81 -17.78 -10.97
C LYS A 32 -15.12 -18.12 -12.31
N GLN A 33 -15.85 -18.68 -13.27
CA GLN A 33 -15.33 -19.05 -14.59
C GLN A 33 -15.05 -17.83 -15.48
N GLN A 34 -15.69 -16.68 -15.22
CA GLN A 34 -15.43 -15.41 -15.90
C GLN A 34 -14.20 -14.65 -15.38
N TRP A 35 -13.55 -15.12 -14.31
CA TRP A 35 -12.32 -14.50 -13.79
C TRP A 35 -11.11 -14.70 -14.72
N THR A 36 -11.20 -15.64 -15.66
CA THR A 36 -10.17 -15.88 -16.67
C THR A 36 -10.41 -14.96 -17.87
N VAL A 37 -9.78 -13.78 -17.86
CA VAL A 37 -9.92 -12.82 -18.95
C VAL A 37 -8.99 -13.22 -20.11
N TRP A 38 -9.59 -13.78 -21.17
CA TRP A 38 -8.97 -13.84 -22.50
C TRP A 38 -9.44 -12.63 -23.29
N ILE A 39 -8.51 -11.81 -23.76
CA ILE A 39 -8.80 -10.59 -24.54
C ILE A 39 -8.38 -10.89 -25.97
N TYR A 40 -9.28 -10.68 -26.93
CA TYR A 40 -8.91 -10.78 -28.35
C TYR A 40 -7.97 -9.63 -28.74
N ARG A 41 -7.17 -9.82 -29.80
CA ARG A 41 -6.11 -8.86 -30.17
C ARG A 41 -6.62 -7.42 -30.40
N ASP A 42 -7.89 -7.30 -30.81
CA ASP A 42 -8.52 -6.03 -31.18
C ASP A 42 -9.45 -5.46 -30.08
N GLU A 43 -9.56 -6.14 -28.93
CA GLU A 43 -10.38 -5.70 -27.81
C GLU A 43 -9.60 -4.78 -26.84
N SER A 44 -10.33 -3.88 -26.17
CA SER A 44 -9.74 -3.01 -25.15
C SER A 44 -9.37 -3.81 -23.89
N LYS A 45 -8.19 -3.52 -23.35
CA LYS A 45 -7.73 -4.17 -22.11
C LYS A 45 -8.60 -3.72 -20.93
N PRO A 46 -8.91 -4.62 -19.97
CA PRO A 46 -9.62 -4.26 -18.76
C PRO A 46 -8.95 -3.10 -18.04
N THR A 47 -9.76 -2.14 -17.62
CA THR A 47 -9.30 -1.06 -16.75
C THR A 47 -8.97 -1.66 -15.39
N LYS A 48 -7.73 -1.50 -14.96
CA LYS A 48 -7.29 -1.82 -13.60
C LYS A 48 -6.72 -0.57 -12.94
N VAL A 49 -7.01 -0.41 -11.67
CA VAL A 49 -6.50 0.69 -10.84
C VAL A 49 -5.66 0.08 -9.73
N ALA A 50 -4.44 0.56 -9.55
CA ALA A 50 -3.66 0.21 -8.38
C ALA A 50 -4.09 1.08 -7.20
N LEU A 51 -4.32 0.47 -6.06
CA LEU A 51 -4.52 1.16 -4.79
C LEU A 51 -3.32 0.88 -3.90
N ALA A 52 -2.82 1.91 -3.23
CA ALA A 52 -1.95 1.70 -2.07
C ALA A 52 -2.73 2.07 -0.81
N SER A 53 -2.79 1.14 0.14
CA SER A 53 -3.58 1.27 1.35
C SER A 53 -2.74 0.94 2.58
N PHE A 54 -2.90 1.76 3.63
CA PHE A 54 -2.22 1.60 4.91
C PHE A 54 -3.22 1.50 6.05
N LEU A 55 -2.93 0.59 6.97
CA LEU A 55 -3.73 0.27 8.14
C LEU A 55 -2.82 0.27 9.38
N ASN A 56 -3.40 0.55 10.53
CA ASN A 56 -2.78 0.32 11.83
C ASN A 56 -3.71 -0.57 12.68
N LYS A 57 -3.36 -0.78 13.95
CA LYS A 57 -4.21 -1.57 14.86
C LYS A 57 -5.60 -0.96 15.09
N ALA A 58 -5.73 0.36 15.01
CA ALA A 58 -7.01 1.07 15.19
C ALA A 58 -7.89 1.05 13.93
N GLY A 59 -7.33 0.72 12.76
CA GLY A 59 -8.06 0.57 11.51
C GLY A 59 -7.38 1.26 10.33
N HIS A 60 -8.18 1.86 9.47
CA HIS A 60 -7.73 2.51 8.25
C HIS A 60 -6.97 3.82 8.51
N VAL A 61 -5.85 4.00 7.82
CA VAL A 61 -5.06 5.24 7.88
C VAL A 61 -5.25 6.06 6.61
N THR A 62 -4.94 5.45 5.45
CA THR A 62 -5.19 6.08 4.15
C THR A 62 -5.25 5.06 3.03
N THR A 63 -6.00 5.39 1.99
CA THR A 63 -5.99 4.72 0.69
C THR A 63 -5.95 5.81 -0.36
N LEU A 64 -5.00 5.71 -1.28
CA LEU A 64 -4.96 6.57 -2.45
C LEU A 64 -5.03 5.70 -3.71
N ALA A 65 -5.73 6.17 -4.73
CA ALA A 65 -5.76 5.51 -6.04
C ALA A 65 -4.56 5.97 -6.88
N LEU A 66 -3.97 5.04 -7.62
CA LEU A 66 -2.97 5.32 -8.63
C LEU A 66 -3.72 5.54 -9.96
N GLU A 67 -4.23 6.75 -10.16
CA GLU A 67 -4.85 7.13 -11.42
C GLU A 67 -3.76 7.27 -12.50
N ASN A 68 -3.97 6.66 -13.66
CA ASN A 68 -3.17 6.81 -14.88
C ASN A 68 -1.70 6.31 -14.83
N CYS A 69 -1.28 5.60 -13.78
CA CYS A 69 0.09 5.07 -13.70
C CYS A 69 0.12 3.54 -13.87
N PRO A 70 0.91 3.01 -14.82
CA PRO A 70 0.97 1.58 -15.08
C PRO A 70 1.73 0.79 -14.00
N THR A 71 2.62 1.45 -13.23
CA THR A 71 3.49 0.79 -12.24
C THR A 71 3.82 1.72 -11.07
N VAL A 72 3.78 1.19 -9.84
CA VAL A 72 4.29 1.88 -8.64
C VAL A 72 5.82 1.84 -8.64
N ASN A 73 6.45 2.96 -8.98
CA ASN A 73 7.90 3.13 -8.87
C ASN A 73 8.27 3.89 -7.59
N SER A 74 9.56 3.91 -7.25
CA SER A 74 10.05 4.57 -6.04
C SER A 74 9.83 6.09 -6.04
N ASN A 75 9.87 6.74 -7.20
CA ASN A 75 9.63 8.19 -7.30
C ASN A 75 8.19 8.54 -6.94
N TRP A 76 7.23 7.80 -7.47
CA TRP A 76 5.82 8.00 -7.17
C TRP A 76 5.52 7.67 -5.71
N TYR A 77 6.10 6.58 -5.17
CA TYR A 77 5.95 6.20 -3.77
C TYR A 77 6.47 7.31 -2.84
N MET A 78 7.61 7.91 -3.14
CA MET A 78 8.19 9.01 -2.36
C MET A 78 7.43 10.33 -2.52
N THR A 79 6.97 10.66 -3.73
CA THR A 79 6.38 11.99 -4.01
C THR A 79 4.91 12.06 -3.60
N ASN A 80 4.18 10.95 -3.72
CA ASN A 80 2.74 10.94 -3.49
C ASN A 80 2.38 10.15 -2.22
N ARG A 81 2.95 8.95 -2.03
CA ARG A 81 2.47 8.03 -0.98
C ARG A 81 3.00 8.32 0.41
N LEU A 82 4.32 8.41 0.55
CA LEU A 82 4.92 8.63 1.86
C LEU A 82 4.52 9.98 2.49
N PRO A 83 4.42 11.10 1.75
CA PRO A 83 3.97 12.38 2.30
C PRO A 83 2.53 12.32 2.79
N GLU A 84 1.61 11.76 2.01
CA GLU A 84 0.20 11.62 2.41
C GLU A 84 0.06 10.73 3.65
N LEU A 85 0.78 9.61 3.71
CA LEU A 85 0.81 8.74 4.88
C LEU A 85 1.32 9.49 6.11
N LYS A 86 2.41 10.24 5.96
CA LYS A 86 3.01 11.04 7.02
C LYS A 86 2.01 12.08 7.54
N ASP A 87 1.36 12.83 6.66
CA ASP A 87 0.37 13.84 7.04
C ASP A 87 -0.82 13.25 7.79
N LYS A 88 -1.34 12.10 7.32
CA LYS A 88 -2.44 11.38 7.98
C LYS A 88 -2.05 10.89 9.36
N LEU A 89 -0.83 10.37 9.52
CA LEU A 89 -0.32 9.91 10.80
C LEU A 89 -0.06 11.07 11.76
N HIS A 90 0.46 12.21 11.30
CA HIS A 90 0.67 13.39 12.15
C HIS A 90 -0.64 14.02 12.64
N LYS A 91 -1.72 13.94 11.85
CA LYS A 91 -3.03 14.46 12.27
C LYS A 91 -3.68 13.62 13.37
N ASN A 92 -3.53 12.30 13.29
CA ASN A 92 -4.28 11.36 14.12
C ASN A 92 -3.46 10.76 15.27
N ASN A 93 -2.13 10.78 15.19
CA ASN A 93 -1.27 10.07 16.13
C ASN A 93 -0.53 11.06 17.06
N ARG A 94 -0.86 11.00 18.35
CA ARG A 94 -0.15 11.78 19.39
C ARG A 94 1.20 11.17 19.78
N LYS A 95 1.55 10.01 19.23
CA LYS A 95 2.80 9.32 19.56
C LYS A 95 3.95 9.78 18.66
N PRO A 96 5.16 9.95 19.22
CA PRO A 96 6.34 10.36 18.45
C PRO A 96 6.92 9.25 17.58
N ARG A 97 6.56 7.97 17.81
CA ARG A 97 7.18 6.82 17.16
C ARG A 97 6.20 6.11 16.22
N ILE A 98 6.61 5.91 14.97
CA ILE A 98 5.90 5.16 13.94
C ILE A 98 6.84 4.08 13.39
N ILE A 99 6.35 2.86 13.26
CA ILE A 99 7.05 1.74 12.63
C ILE A 99 6.32 1.40 11.33
N LEU A 100 6.91 1.78 10.19
CA LEU A 100 6.38 1.41 8.88
C LEU A 100 6.71 -0.05 8.57
N HIS A 101 5.69 -0.84 8.23
CA HIS A 101 5.82 -2.20 7.75
C HIS A 101 5.29 -2.30 6.32
N HIS A 102 6.18 -2.60 5.38
CA HIS A 102 5.87 -2.83 3.98
C HIS A 102 6.71 -4.00 3.45
N ASN A 103 6.35 -4.53 2.29
CA ASN A 103 7.12 -5.60 1.65
C ASN A 103 8.44 -5.07 1.05
N ASN A 104 9.30 -5.99 0.61
CA ASN A 104 10.62 -5.68 0.06
C ASN A 104 10.60 -5.36 -1.44
N ALA A 105 9.51 -4.80 -1.97
CA ALA A 105 9.44 -4.44 -3.39
C ALA A 105 10.58 -3.47 -3.76
N ASN A 106 11.06 -3.55 -5.01
CA ASN A 106 12.19 -2.73 -5.47
C ASN A 106 11.95 -1.21 -5.29
N SER A 107 10.70 -0.77 -5.38
CA SER A 107 10.31 0.62 -5.08
C SER A 107 10.55 1.01 -3.62
N HIS A 108 10.36 0.08 -2.69
CA HIS A 108 10.46 0.29 -1.24
C HIS A 108 11.90 0.26 -0.75
N THR A 109 12.73 -0.61 -1.35
CA THR A 109 14.14 -0.78 -0.99
C THR A 109 15.08 0.15 -1.77
N ALA A 110 14.55 0.96 -2.69
CA ALA A 110 15.33 1.93 -3.45
C ALA A 110 16.06 2.93 -2.55
N LYS A 111 17.27 3.36 -2.97
CA LYS A 111 18.11 4.31 -2.22
C LYS A 111 17.37 5.59 -1.82
N GLN A 112 16.56 6.15 -2.74
CA GLN A 112 15.79 7.37 -2.48
C GLN A 112 14.68 7.16 -1.45
N THR A 113 13.98 6.03 -1.51
CA THR A 113 12.93 5.67 -0.54
C THR A 113 13.54 5.50 0.85
N ASN A 114 14.66 4.77 0.96
CA ASN A 114 15.38 4.62 2.22
C ASN A 114 15.93 5.94 2.76
N LYS A 115 16.29 6.89 1.89
CA LYS A 115 16.72 8.23 2.32
C LYS A 115 15.55 9.04 2.88
N PHE A 116 14.35 8.92 2.31
CA PHE A 116 13.15 9.61 2.79
C PHE A 116 12.68 9.08 4.16
N LEU A 117 12.85 7.77 4.40
CA LEU A 117 12.40 7.10 5.63
C LEU A 117 13.35 7.25 6.83
N LYS A 118 14.57 7.77 6.61
CA LYS A 118 15.56 8.05 7.65
C LYS A 118 15.40 9.45 8.21
#